data_AF-A0A7J4ZR75-F1
#
_entry.id   AF-A0A7J4ZR75-F1
#
_cell.length_a   1.000
_cell.length_b   1.000
_cell.length_c   1.000
_cell.angle_alpha   90.00
_cell.angle_beta   90.00
_cell.angle_gamma   90.00
#
_symmetry.space_group_name_H-M   'P 1'
#
loop_
_entity.id
_entity.type
_entity.pdbx_description
1 polymer ?
#
loop_
_entity_poly.entity_id
_entity_poly.type
_entity_poly.pdbx_seq_one_letter_code
_entity_poly.pdbx_strand_id
1 'polypeptide(L)'
;MEAKNELLDYLNRLLSATVDKSMEWFKANPTTYMWTTNTPKPGKVIIQRVNKRAFVIVMGRRVPREITKHLLQVLDGKGNIVFSVDGMSNSTAEEVLIKVYEAILSRETEKGFEFFKDIIPQK
;
A
#
# COMPACT_ATOMS: atom_id res chain seq x y z
N MET A 1 16.24 15.27 -13.04
CA MET A 1 16.78 14.11 -12.29
C MET A 1 16.36 14.18 -10.80
N GLU A 2 16.17 15.39 -10.25
CA GLU A 2 15.77 15.65 -8.85
C GLU A 2 14.39 15.08 -8.45
N ALA A 3 13.34 15.29 -9.25
CA ALA A 3 11.98 14.83 -8.92
C ALA A 3 11.83 13.30 -8.75
N LYS A 4 12.70 12.50 -9.38
CA LYS A 4 12.69 11.03 -9.22
C LYS A 4 13.24 10.61 -7.85
N ASN A 5 14.21 11.34 -7.33
CA ASN A 5 14.80 11.07 -6.02
C ASN A 5 13.85 11.50 -4.90
N GLU A 6 13.18 12.64 -5.04
CA GLU A 6 12.19 13.13 -4.07
C GLU A 6 11.01 12.15 -3.88
N LEU A 7 10.51 11.57 -4.98
CA LEU A 7 9.46 10.55 -4.93
C LEU A 7 9.90 9.32 -4.13
N LEU A 8 11.09 8.79 -4.41
CA LEU A 8 11.59 7.61 -3.70
C LEU A 8 11.86 7.90 -2.23
N ASP A 9 12.39 9.07 -1.91
CA ASP A 9 12.59 9.52 -0.53
C ASP A 9 11.26 9.61 0.22
N TYR A 10 10.22 10.16 -0.41
CA TYR A 10 8.88 10.18 0.16
C TYR A 10 8.34 8.77 0.43
N LEU A 11 8.45 7.85 -0.53
CA LEU A 11 7.99 6.47 -0.37
C LEU A 11 8.78 5.71 0.70
N ASN A 12 10.09 5.94 0.80
CA ASN A 12 10.93 5.34 1.84
C ASN A 12 10.57 5.86 3.23
N ARG A 13 10.28 7.17 3.37
CA ARG A 13 9.78 7.73 4.64
C ARG A 13 8.43 7.14 5.02
N LEU A 14 7.53 6.95 4.06
CA LEU A 14 6.23 6.28 4.28
C LEU A 14 6.42 4.83 4.76
N LEU A 15 7.37 4.10 4.17
CA LEU A 15 7.73 2.75 4.58
C LEU A 15 8.27 2.74 6.01
N SER A 16 9.25 3.58 6.34
CA SER A 16 9.79 3.69 7.71
C SER A 16 8.68 4.01 8.70
N ALA A 17 7.84 5.01 8.42
CA ALA A 17 6.74 5.40 9.31
C ALA A 17 5.71 4.27 9.53
N THR A 18 5.52 3.41 8.52
CA THR A 18 4.65 2.22 8.59
C THR A 18 5.29 1.12 9.44
N VAL A 19 6.59 0.84 9.24
CA VAL A 19 7.34 -0.17 10.00
C VAL A 19 7.51 0.23 11.47
N ASP A 20 7.81 1.51 11.72
CA ASP A 20 8.01 2.07 13.06
C ASP A 20 6.70 2.27 13.84
N LYS A 21 5.56 1.81 13.29
CA LYS A 21 4.23 1.85 13.89
C LYS A 21 3.71 3.27 14.20
N SER A 22 4.36 4.31 13.67
CA SER A 22 3.91 5.71 13.78
C SER A 22 2.65 6.01 12.96
N MET A 23 2.37 5.17 11.94
CA MET A 23 1.15 5.26 11.13
C MET A 23 0.23 4.06 11.41
N GLU A 24 -0.97 4.35 11.91
CA GLU A 24 -2.01 3.35 12.12
C GLU A 24 -2.91 3.17 10.90
N TRP A 25 -2.65 2.10 10.17
CA TRP A 25 -3.43 1.76 8.99
C TRP A 25 -4.74 1.06 9.38
N PHE A 26 -5.80 1.42 8.68
CA PHE A 26 -7.12 0.82 8.76
C PHE A 26 -7.41 0.07 7.46
N LYS A 27 -7.94 -1.14 7.57
CA LYS A 27 -8.36 -1.93 6.42
C LYS A 27 -9.71 -1.45 5.92
N ALA A 28 -9.76 -0.82 4.75
CA ALA A 28 -11.01 -0.36 4.14
C ALA A 28 -11.71 -1.50 3.39
N ASN A 29 -10.95 -2.36 2.73
CA ASN A 29 -11.42 -3.59 2.09
C ASN A 29 -10.24 -4.59 1.95
N PRO A 30 -10.44 -5.83 1.46
CA PRO A 30 -9.39 -6.85 1.40
C PRO A 30 -8.11 -6.47 0.63
N THR A 31 -8.16 -5.46 -0.24
CA THR A 31 -7.01 -5.02 -1.02
C THR A 31 -6.62 -3.57 -0.79
N THR A 32 -7.28 -2.86 0.13
CA THR A 32 -7.11 -1.42 0.34
C THR A 32 -6.94 -1.09 1.80
N TYR A 33 -5.86 -0.38 2.10
CA TYR A 33 -5.54 0.15 3.41
C TYR A 33 -5.51 1.66 3.38
N MET A 34 -5.93 2.27 4.48
CA MET A 34 -6.06 3.70 4.61
C MET A 34 -5.44 4.17 5.91
N TRP A 35 -4.70 5.27 5.86
CA TRP A 35 -4.28 6.02 7.03
C TRP A 35 -4.87 7.42 6.96
N THR A 36 -5.32 7.93 8.11
CA THR A 36 -5.95 9.25 8.20
C THR A 36 -5.27 10.07 9.28
N THR A 37 -4.94 11.33 8.98
CA THR A 37 -4.40 12.26 9.97
C THR A 37 -5.53 12.99 10.69
N ASN A 38 -5.43 13.15 12.01
CA ASN A 38 -6.33 14.00 12.76
C ASN A 38 -5.78 15.44 12.82
N THR A 39 -6.48 16.37 12.16
CA THR A 39 -6.34 17.85 12.25
C THR A 39 -5.01 18.49 11.81
N PRO A 40 -5.02 19.78 11.36
CA PRO A 40 -6.17 20.65 11.08
C PRO A 40 -6.75 20.50 9.66
N LYS A 41 -6.06 19.80 8.75
CA LYS A 41 -6.62 19.38 7.46
C LYS A 41 -6.49 17.85 7.35
N PRO A 42 -7.57 17.07 7.54
CA PRO A 42 -7.47 15.62 7.58
C PRO A 42 -7.07 15.08 6.21
N GLY A 43 -5.79 14.80 6.00
CA GLY A 43 -5.32 14.06 4.84
C GLY A 43 -5.65 12.58 4.95
N LYS A 44 -5.82 11.91 3.81
CA LYS A 44 -5.93 10.45 3.75
C LYS A 44 -4.84 9.91 2.85
N VAL A 45 -4.15 8.88 3.31
CA VAL A 45 -3.23 8.09 2.49
C VAL A 45 -3.89 6.75 2.24
N ILE A 46 -4.01 6.35 0.98
CA ILE A 46 -4.63 5.12 0.54
C ILE A 46 -3.59 4.31 -0.21
N ILE A 47 -3.39 3.06 0.19
CA ILE A 47 -2.60 2.10 -0.57
C ILE A 47 -3.49 0.93 -0.96
N GLN A 48 -3.44 0.57 -2.24
CA GLN A 48 -4.30 -0.44 -2.83
C GLN A 48 -3.50 -1.43 -3.66
N ARG A 49 -3.78 -2.72 -3.47
CA ARG A 49 -3.37 -3.80 -4.36
C ARG A 49 -4.40 -3.98 -5.47
N VAL A 50 -3.99 -3.75 -6.71
CA VAL A 50 -4.82 -3.82 -7.91
C VAL A 50 -4.39 -5.04 -8.73
N ASN A 51 -5.33 -5.95 -8.98
CA ASN A 51 -5.13 -7.08 -9.88
C ASN A 51 -5.74 -6.73 -11.24
N LYS A 52 -4.93 -6.73 -12.29
CA LYS A 52 -5.36 -6.46 -13.67
C LYS A 52 -5.15 -7.68 -14.53
N ARG A 53 -6.13 -8.00 -15.37
CA ARG A 53 -5.96 -8.97 -16.45
C ARG A 53 -5.33 -8.27 -17.64
N ALA A 54 -4.16 -8.76 -18.07
CA ALA A 54 -3.50 -8.35 -19.28
C ALA A 54 -3.34 -9.55 -20.21
N PHE A 55 -3.17 -9.31 -21.50
CA PHE A 55 -2.82 -10.38 -22.43
C PHE A 55 -1.33 -10.30 -22.72
N VAL A 56 -0.64 -11.42 -22.57
CA VAL A 56 0.76 -11.57 -22.98
C VAL A 56 0.83 -12.46 -24.20
N ILE A 57 1.77 -12.17 -25.11
CA ILE A 57 1.99 -13.01 -26.27
C ILE A 57 2.97 -14.11 -25.88
N VAL A 58 2.51 -15.36 -25.92
CA VAL A 58 3.32 -16.56 -25.69
C VAL A 58 3.24 -17.40 -26.96
N MET A 59 4.38 -17.60 -27.63
CA MET A 59 4.46 -18.37 -28.89
C MET A 59 3.43 -17.89 -29.94
N GLY A 60 3.27 -16.58 -30.10
CA GLY A 60 2.34 -15.98 -31.06
C GLY A 60 0.85 -16.01 -30.65
N ARG A 61 0.50 -16.59 -29.49
CA ARG A 61 -0.88 -16.62 -28.97
C ARG A 61 -1.06 -15.61 -27.85
N ARG A 62 -2.22 -14.94 -27.81
CA ARG A 62 -2.62 -14.06 -26.69
C ARG A 62 -3.11 -14.92 -25.53
N VAL A 63 -2.36 -14.93 -24.43
CA VAL A 63 -2.70 -15.65 -23.20
C VAL A 63 -3.06 -14.65 -22.11
N PRO A 64 -4.22 -14.79 -21.43
CA PRO A 64 -4.54 -13.93 -20.30
C PRO A 64 -3.56 -14.21 -19.15
N ARG A 65 -3.01 -13.14 -18.57
CA ARG A 65 -2.14 -13.17 -17.40
C ARG A 65 -2.63 -12.13 -16.40
N GLU A 66 -2.68 -12.52 -15.14
CA GLU A 66 -2.95 -11.57 -14.07
C GLU A 66 -1.65 -10.87 -13.67
N ILE A 67 -1.74 -9.54 -13.57
CA ILE A 67 -0.67 -8.66 -13.13
C ILE A 67 -1.18 -7.96 -11.87
N THR A 68 -0.45 -8.12 -10.78
CA THR A 68 -0.68 -7.39 -9.54
C THR A 68 0.22 -6.17 -9.51
N LYS A 69 -0.35 -5.01 -9.17
CA LYS A 69 0.36 -3.75 -8.94
C LYS A 69 -0.22 -2.99 -7.77
N HIS A 70 0.54 -2.01 -7.28
CA HIS A 70 0.14 -1.18 -6.16
C HIS A 70 -0.07 0.26 -6.59
N LEU A 71 -1.11 0.85 -6.02
CA LEU A 71 -1.48 2.24 -6.21
C LEU A 71 -1.43 2.94 -4.85
N LEU A 72 -0.76 4.08 -4.79
CA LEU A 72 -0.78 4.96 -3.64
C LEU A 72 -1.48 6.27 -4.03
N GLN A 73 -2.45 6.70 -3.22
CA GLN A 73 -3.14 7.97 -3.38
C GLN A 73 -3.09 8.74 -2.07
N VAL A 74 -2.79 10.03 -2.15
CA VAL A 74 -2.88 10.96 -1.04
C VAL A 74 -3.96 11.97 -1.37
N LEU A 75 -4.93 12.07 -0.47
CA LEU A 75 -6.08 12.94 -0.59
C LEU A 75 -5.96 14.07 0.44
N ASP A 76 -6.38 15.27 0.05
CA ASP A 76 -6.56 16.38 0.99
C ASP A 76 -7.81 16.19 1.86
N GLY A 77 -8.06 17.12 2.78
CA GLY A 77 -9.26 17.12 3.64
C GLY A 77 -10.58 17.34 2.92
N LYS A 78 -10.57 17.65 1.62
CA LYS A 78 -11.75 17.74 0.76
C LYS A 78 -11.94 16.48 -0.09
N GLY A 79 -11.02 15.52 -0.01
CA GLY A 79 -11.04 14.29 -0.81
C GLY A 79 -10.44 14.44 -2.20
N ASN A 80 -9.77 15.56 -2.52
CA ASN A 80 -9.08 15.71 -3.80
C ASN A 80 -7.76 14.95 -3.76
N ILE A 81 -7.44 14.22 -4.84
CA ILE A 81 -6.14 13.58 -5.00
C ILE A 81 -5.09 14.66 -5.21
N VAL A 82 -4.20 14.84 -4.24
CA VAL A 82 -3.06 15.77 -4.32
C VAL A 82 -1.79 15.08 -4.79
N PHE A 83 -1.73 13.76 -4.65
CA PHE A 83 -0.60 12.96 -5.09
C PHE A 83 -1.05 11.53 -5.38
N SER A 84 -0.55 10.95 -6.46
CA SER A 84 -0.87 9.58 -6.87
C SER A 84 0.35 8.92 -7.50
N VAL A 85 0.63 7.68 -7.13
CA VAL A 85 1.73 6.88 -7.67
C VAL A 85 1.17 5.53 -8.08
N ASP A 86 1.23 5.24 -9.38
CA ASP A 86 0.82 3.97 -9.95
C ASP A 86 2.05 3.12 -10.31
N GLY A 87 2.25 2.01 -9.61
CA GLY A 87 3.35 1.08 -9.85
C GLY A 87 3.23 0.27 -11.17
N MET A 88 2.13 0.40 -11.91
CA MET A 88 2.09 0.00 -13.33
C MET A 88 3.02 0.87 -14.17
N SER A 89 3.11 2.17 -13.86
CA SER A 89 3.84 3.17 -14.65
C SER A 89 5.30 3.36 -14.22
N ASN A 90 5.65 2.94 -13.00
CA ASN A 90 6.98 3.13 -12.41
C ASN A 90 7.41 1.89 -11.61
N SER A 91 8.33 1.10 -12.17
CA SER A 91 8.81 -0.15 -11.55
C SER A 91 9.55 0.07 -10.24
N THR A 92 10.36 1.13 -10.13
CA THR A 92 11.09 1.43 -8.89
C THR A 92 10.15 1.84 -7.78
N ALA A 93 9.10 2.62 -8.10
CA ALA A 93 8.08 2.96 -7.11
C ALA A 93 7.27 1.72 -6.69
N GLU A 94 6.92 0.83 -7.63
CA GLU A 94 6.22 -0.43 -7.32
C GLU A 94 6.97 -1.26 -6.27
N GLU A 95 8.29 -1.39 -6.39
CA GLU A 95 9.09 -2.15 -5.40
C GLU A 95 8.94 -1.61 -3.98
N VAL A 96 8.88 -0.29 -3.81
CA VAL A 96 8.69 0.33 -2.50
C VAL A 96 7.24 0.19 -2.05
N LEU A 97 6.27 0.36 -2.95
CA LEU A 97 4.85 0.19 -2.64
C LEU A 97 4.50 -1.23 -2.19
N ILE A 98 5.12 -2.26 -2.79
CA ILE A 98 5.02 -3.65 -2.33
C ILE A 98 5.45 -3.75 -0.86
N LYS A 99 6.63 -3.23 -0.52
CA LYS A 99 7.16 -3.26 0.85
C LYS A 99 6.26 -2.54 1.84
N VAL A 100 5.70 -1.39 1.46
CA VAL A 100 4.73 -0.67 2.31
C VAL A 100 3.49 -1.54 2.54
N TYR A 101 2.92 -2.11 1.48
CA TYR A 101 1.72 -2.94 1.58
C TYR A 101 1.95 -4.21 2.42
N GLU A 102 3.09 -4.87 2.25
CA GLU A 102 3.49 -6.05 3.03
C GLU A 102 3.71 -5.72 4.52
N ALA A 103 4.33 -4.59 4.84
CA ALA A 103 4.50 -4.14 6.21
C ALA A 103 3.15 -3.85 6.91
N ILE A 104 2.15 -3.38 6.17
CA ILE A 104 0.79 -3.23 6.69
C ILE A 104 0.15 -4.60 6.96
N LEU A 105 0.29 -5.54 6.02
CA LEU A 105 -0.26 -6.89 6.15
C LEU A 105 0.35 -7.67 7.31
N SER A 106 1.66 -7.58 7.53
CA SER A 106 2.34 -8.27 8.62
C SER A 106 1.80 -7.81 9.97
N ARG A 107 1.56 -6.50 10.13
CA ARG A 107 0.97 -5.94 11.35
C ARG A 107 -0.45 -6.45 11.62
N GLU A 108 -1.29 -6.54 10.60
CA GLU A 108 -2.64 -7.10 10.76
C GLU A 108 -2.60 -8.58 11.15
N THR A 109 -1.61 -9.30 10.63
CA THR A 109 -1.38 -10.70 10.96
C THR A 109 -0.88 -10.86 12.40
N GLU A 110 0.07 -10.02 12.85
CA GLU A 110 0.53 -9.96 14.25
C GLU A 110 -0.63 -9.71 15.23
N LYS A 111 -1.46 -8.70 14.97
CA LYS A 111 -2.66 -8.43 15.79
C LYS A 111 -3.61 -9.63 15.83
N GLY A 112 -3.80 -10.30 14.70
CA GLY A 112 -4.60 -11.52 14.61
C GLY A 112 -4.01 -12.64 15.49
N PHE A 113 -2.69 -12.85 15.44
CA PHE A 113 -2.01 -13.83 16.28
C PHE A 113 -2.06 -13.49 17.78
N GLU A 114 -1.94 -12.22 18.15
CA GLU A 114 -2.10 -11.76 19.54
C GLU A 114 -3.52 -12.09 20.04
N PHE A 115 -4.55 -11.77 19.26
CA PHE A 115 -5.92 -12.14 19.58
C PHE A 115 -6.08 -13.66 19.78
N PHE A 116 -5.47 -14.49 18.93
CA PHE A 116 -5.50 -15.95 19.10
C PHE A 116 -4.85 -16.42 20.41
N LYS A 117 -3.76 -15.79 20.85
CA LYS A 117 -3.11 -16.12 22.13
C LYS A 117 -3.97 -15.77 23.33
N ASP A 118 -4.77 -14.71 23.24
CA ASP A 118 -5.63 -14.26 24.34
C ASP A 118 -6.86 -15.16 24.51
N ILE A 119 -7.34 -15.81 23.44
CA ILE A 119 -8.52 -16.70 23.49
C ILE A 119 -8.19 -18.17 23.75
N ILE A 120 -6.94 -18.60 23.54
CA ILE A 120 -6.51 -19.97 23.86
C ILE A 120 -6.14 -20.01 25.35
N PRO A 121 -6.82 -20.81 26.19
CA PRO A 121 -6.48 -20.91 27.60
C PRO A 121 -5.02 -21.35 27.75
N GLN A 122 -4.20 -20.51 28.39
CA GLN A 122 -2.84 -20.90 28.75
C GLN A 122 -2.93 -21.93 29.88
N LYS A 123 -2.56 -23.17 29.57
CA LYS A 123 -2.41 -24.25 30.55
C LYS A 123 -1.11 -24.10 31.33
#